data_AF-A0A2W4LLN2-F1
#
_entry.id   AF-A0A2W4LLN2-F1
#
_cell.length_a   1.000
_cell.length_b   1.000
_cell.length_c   1.000
_cell.angle_alpha   90.00
_cell.angle_beta   90.00
_cell.angle_gamma   90.00
#
_symmetry.space_group_name_H-M   'P 1'
#
loop_
_entity.id
_entity.type
_entity.pdbx_description
1 polymer ?
#
loop_
_entity_poly.entity_id
_entity_poly.type
_entity_poly.pdbx_seq_one_letter_code
_entity_poly.pdbx_strand_id
1 'polypeptide(L)'
;LALAARDAARALGLLRPETLVVGINGDPLALKAIAEGDMTATVDTSAAEFGAQAVELACALARGAVLPPHFTYQMRLVTRANVAETAMAKLIAIANLPSRLVGVNRRRDRQRLTQIETSQAINRLIGTIDDRRELASAIVELIRTNYNFDAAQLAFWHEADRTLTLNTPGVPRRTLAEAGLLAQALERGEPIYIPDTRHSHRFPPDPAWPETRSRVVLPVRAGRALQGVLDLHSNRPVQRTEEELAGLQLLADQLGIALRNADLAFDVRVARAEKGPGLASHTGALVSRAVAYIQRHHARDLSRHEIAAHVGVSENYLTQIFHREFGLSPWEYLHRYRVERAKALLRDTDESITSVAALVGFGDPAYFSRVFRKLEGCAPRDYRERVQQPASILSSK
;
A
#
# COMPACT_ATOMS: atom_id res chain seq x y z
N LEU A 1 19.36 2.07 38.17
CA LEU A 1 19.70 3.18 39.09
C LEU A 1 19.93 2.71 40.52
N ALA A 2 18.94 2.09 41.18
CA ALA A 2 19.07 1.61 42.56
C ALA A 2 20.31 0.70 42.78
N LEU A 3 20.56 -0.25 41.87
CA LEU A 3 21.74 -1.13 41.93
C LEU A 3 23.06 -0.37 41.79
N ALA A 4 23.14 0.56 40.83
CA ALA A 4 24.34 1.40 40.65
C ALA A 4 24.61 2.30 41.87
N ALA A 5 23.54 2.86 42.46
CA ALA A 5 23.65 3.66 43.68
C ALA A 5 24.13 2.81 44.88
N ARG A 6 23.61 1.58 45.02
CA ARG A 6 24.11 0.60 46.00
C ARG A 6 25.59 0.33 45.79
N ASP A 7 26.02 0.06 44.57
CA ASP A 7 27.43 -0.28 44.28
C ASP A 7 28.37 0.90 44.58
N ALA A 8 27.97 2.12 44.21
CA ALA A 8 28.69 3.34 44.57
C ALA A 8 28.74 3.56 46.09
N ALA A 9 27.62 3.40 46.79
CA ALA A 9 27.55 3.53 48.25
C ALA A 9 28.40 2.47 48.96
N ARG A 10 28.47 1.24 48.40
CA ARG A 10 29.34 0.17 48.89
C ARG A 10 30.81 0.55 48.75
N ALA A 11 31.21 1.04 47.58
CA ALA A 11 32.58 1.48 47.32
C ALA A 11 33.02 2.65 48.22
N LEU A 12 32.07 3.52 48.61
CA LEU A 12 32.30 4.64 49.52
C LEU A 12 32.19 4.27 51.01
N GLY A 13 31.88 3.02 51.35
CA GLY A 13 31.70 2.59 52.75
C GLY A 13 30.48 3.19 53.44
N LEU A 14 29.48 3.64 52.68
CA LEU A 14 28.28 4.31 53.18
C LEU A 14 27.12 3.35 53.48
N LEU A 15 27.21 2.08 53.08
CA LEU A 15 26.18 1.08 53.34
C LEU A 15 26.33 0.47 54.74
N ARG A 16 25.25 0.53 55.51
CA ARG A 16 25.08 -0.25 56.74
C ARG A 16 24.40 -1.60 56.44
N PRO A 17 24.55 -2.64 57.27
CA PRO A 17 23.89 -3.94 57.07
C PRO A 17 22.36 -3.84 56.93
N GLU A 18 21.74 -2.83 57.54
CA GLU A 18 20.28 -2.61 57.55
C GLU A 18 19.81 -1.80 56.34
N THR A 19 20.71 -1.39 55.43
CA THR A 19 20.37 -0.51 54.31
C THR A 19 19.49 -1.26 53.30
N LEU A 20 18.26 -0.79 53.13
CA LEU A 20 17.33 -1.35 52.16
C LEU A 20 17.61 -0.77 50.76
N VAL A 21 17.71 -1.65 49.77
CA VAL A 21 17.87 -1.26 48.36
C VAL A 21 16.51 -1.44 47.68
N VAL A 22 15.91 -0.35 47.24
CA VAL A 22 14.57 -0.37 46.65
C VAL A 22 14.59 0.19 45.22
N GLY A 23 13.98 -0.54 44.29
CA GLY A 23 13.83 -0.16 42.89
C GLY A 23 12.43 0.33 42.53
N ILE A 24 12.27 0.73 41.26
CA ILE A 24 11.00 1.08 40.63
C ILE A 24 10.83 0.26 39.34
N ASN A 25 9.60 0.21 38.80
CA ASN A 25 9.18 -0.46 37.56
C ASN A 25 9.19 -2.00 37.57
N GLY A 26 9.95 -2.65 38.45
CA GLY A 26 9.94 -4.12 38.56
C GLY A 26 10.35 -4.80 37.25
N ASP A 27 11.35 -4.24 36.57
CA ASP A 27 11.92 -4.80 35.35
C ASP A 27 12.65 -6.15 35.63
N PRO A 28 12.99 -6.93 34.59
CA PRO A 28 13.65 -8.23 34.79
C PRO A 28 14.96 -8.17 35.59
N LEU A 29 15.71 -7.07 35.51
CA LEU A 29 16.96 -6.89 36.27
C LEU A 29 16.66 -6.69 37.76
N ALA A 30 15.63 -5.90 38.09
CA ALA A 30 15.18 -5.70 39.46
C ALA A 30 14.65 -7.00 40.09
N LEU A 31 13.87 -7.78 39.34
CA LEU A 31 13.37 -9.09 39.80
C LEU A 31 14.52 -10.06 40.07
N LYS A 32 15.49 -10.13 39.16
CA LYS A 32 16.70 -10.94 39.34
C LYS A 32 17.46 -10.52 40.61
N ALA A 33 17.70 -9.21 40.77
CA ALA A 33 18.43 -8.70 41.93
C ALA A 33 17.70 -9.00 43.26
N ILE A 34 16.36 -8.97 43.28
CA ILE A 34 15.59 -9.35 44.48
C ILE A 34 15.72 -10.85 44.78
N ALA A 35 15.66 -11.69 43.74
CA ALA A 35 15.86 -13.13 43.89
C ALA A 35 17.26 -13.46 44.43
N GLU A 36 18.29 -12.76 43.96
CA GLU A 36 19.68 -12.92 44.39
C GLU A 36 19.99 -12.29 45.76
N GLY A 37 19.08 -11.45 46.30
CA GLY A 37 19.29 -10.73 47.57
C GLY A 37 20.06 -9.42 47.45
N ASP A 38 20.33 -9.02 46.22
CA ASP A 38 21.04 -7.82 45.83
C ASP A 38 20.16 -6.55 45.91
N MET A 39 18.84 -6.73 45.96
CA MET A 39 17.82 -5.71 46.13
C MET A 39 16.75 -6.19 47.13
N THR A 40 16.28 -5.30 48.00
CA THR A 40 15.25 -5.63 49.00
C THR A 40 13.87 -5.74 48.37
N ALA A 41 13.51 -4.75 47.54
CA ALA A 41 12.20 -4.67 46.93
C ALA A 41 12.20 -3.80 45.66
N THR A 42 11.15 -3.91 44.86
CA THR A 42 10.83 -2.97 43.79
C THR A 42 9.32 -2.78 43.73
N VAL A 43 8.88 -1.70 43.12
CA VAL A 43 7.46 -1.52 42.78
C VAL A 43 7.23 -1.97 41.35
N ASP A 44 6.23 -2.81 41.13
CA ASP A 44 5.74 -3.20 39.81
C ASP A 44 4.43 -2.50 39.48
N THR A 45 4.26 -2.17 38.20
CA THR A 45 3.01 -1.66 37.64
C THR A 45 2.65 -2.53 36.44
N SER A 46 1.50 -3.19 36.52
CA SER A 46 1.02 -4.05 35.44
C SER A 46 0.68 -3.20 34.21
N ALA A 47 1.49 -3.33 33.15
CA ALA A 47 1.22 -2.66 31.88
C ALA A 47 -0.14 -3.06 31.29
N ALA A 48 -0.61 -4.29 31.57
CA ALA A 48 -1.90 -4.78 31.10
C ALA A 48 -3.07 -4.10 31.82
N GLU A 49 -3.01 -3.96 33.14
CA GLU A 49 -4.04 -3.26 33.93
C GLU A 49 -4.04 -1.77 33.60
N PHE A 50 -2.85 -1.17 33.51
CA PHE A 50 -2.68 0.22 33.09
C PHE A 50 -3.33 0.46 31.72
N GLY A 51 -3.05 -0.41 30.74
CA GLY A 51 -3.62 -0.32 29.40
C GLY A 51 -5.14 -0.52 29.38
N ALA A 52 -5.66 -1.49 30.13
CA ALA A 52 -7.10 -1.74 30.23
C ALA A 52 -7.85 -0.52 30.80
N GLN A 53 -7.34 0.04 31.88
CA GLN A 53 -7.93 1.21 32.52
C GLN A 53 -7.84 2.46 31.64
N ALA A 54 -6.75 2.63 30.88
CA ALA A 54 -6.64 3.71 29.90
C ALA A 54 -7.71 3.59 28.80
N VAL A 55 -7.99 2.37 28.31
CA VAL A 55 -9.05 2.12 27.32
C VAL A 55 -10.44 2.36 27.92
N GLU A 56 -10.67 1.95 29.17
CA GLU A 56 -11.94 2.23 29.86
C GLU A 56 -12.21 3.72 30.02
N LEU A 57 -11.20 4.49 30.42
CA LEU A 57 -11.30 5.95 30.52
C LEU A 57 -11.53 6.58 29.15
N ALA A 58 -10.85 6.11 28.09
CA ALA A 58 -11.11 6.58 26.73
C ALA A 58 -12.56 6.28 26.29
N CYS A 59 -13.08 5.09 26.61
CA CYS A 59 -14.48 4.74 26.34
C CYS A 59 -15.47 5.58 27.17
N ALA A 60 -15.13 5.91 28.41
CA ALA A 60 -15.95 6.77 29.27
C ALA A 60 -15.99 8.20 28.71
N LEU A 61 -14.85 8.74 28.29
CA LEU A 61 -14.74 10.06 27.66
C LEU A 61 -15.55 10.12 26.35
N ALA A 62 -15.44 9.08 25.51
CA ALA A 62 -16.20 8.98 24.26
C ALA A 62 -17.72 8.95 24.49
N ARG A 63 -18.18 8.56 25.69
CA ARG A 63 -19.58 8.59 26.12
C ARG A 63 -19.98 9.87 26.86
N GLY A 64 -19.09 10.86 26.95
CA GLY A 64 -19.34 12.14 27.62
C GLY A 64 -19.24 12.11 29.14
N ALA A 65 -18.63 11.08 29.73
CA ALA A 65 -18.41 11.02 31.17
C ALA A 65 -17.28 11.97 31.63
N VAL A 66 -17.40 12.50 32.83
CA VAL A 66 -16.32 13.28 33.48
C VAL A 66 -15.25 12.31 33.97
N LEU A 67 -14.01 12.55 33.54
CA LEU A 67 -12.87 11.74 33.94
C LEU A 67 -12.42 12.09 35.37
N PRO A 68 -11.91 11.12 36.15
CA PRO A 68 -11.31 11.40 37.44
C PRO A 68 -10.09 12.33 37.28
N PRO A 69 -9.82 13.22 38.25
CA PRO A 69 -8.71 14.18 38.17
C PRO A 69 -7.33 13.50 38.25
N HIS A 70 -7.27 12.26 38.72
CA HIS A 70 -6.04 11.49 38.87
C HIS A 70 -6.21 10.09 38.28
N PHE A 71 -5.13 9.59 37.71
CA PHE A 71 -5.05 8.24 37.18
C PHE A 71 -4.60 7.30 38.30
N THR A 72 -5.54 6.51 38.84
CA THR A 72 -5.26 5.56 39.93
C THR A 72 -4.82 4.23 39.36
N TYR A 73 -3.58 3.81 39.60
CA TYR A 73 -3.09 2.48 39.24
C TYR A 73 -2.66 1.70 40.49
N GLN A 74 -2.86 0.38 40.46
CA GLN A 74 -2.46 -0.49 41.57
C GLN A 74 -0.97 -0.82 41.46
N MET A 75 -0.19 -0.24 42.36
CA MET A 75 1.22 -0.57 42.51
C MET A 75 1.37 -1.84 43.35
N ARG A 76 2.13 -2.82 42.83
CA ARG A 76 2.45 -4.05 43.56
C ARG A 76 3.86 -3.94 44.14
N LEU A 77 4.00 -4.06 45.46
CA LEU A 77 5.32 -4.20 46.08
C LEU A 77 5.85 -5.62 45.82
N VAL A 78 7.00 -5.70 45.17
CA VAL A 78 7.68 -6.94 44.84
C VAL A 78 8.86 -7.11 45.79
N THR A 79 8.90 -8.24 46.48
CA THR A 79 9.94 -8.63 47.43
C THR A 79 10.34 -10.08 47.18
N ARG A 80 11.31 -10.59 47.93
CA ARG A 80 11.71 -12.01 47.84
C ARG A 80 10.52 -12.98 48.04
N ALA A 81 9.49 -12.59 48.80
CA ALA A 81 8.32 -13.43 49.05
C ALA A 81 7.44 -13.64 47.81
N ASN A 82 7.42 -12.73 46.84
CA ASN A 82 6.50 -12.78 45.69
C ASN A 82 7.19 -12.52 44.32
N VAL A 83 8.53 -12.44 44.30
CA VAL A 83 9.30 -12.16 43.08
C VAL A 83 9.13 -13.24 42.01
N ALA A 84 9.04 -14.52 42.41
CA ALA A 84 8.85 -15.63 41.49
C ALA A 84 7.47 -15.58 40.81
N GLU A 85 6.41 -15.31 41.58
CA GLU A 85 5.05 -15.14 41.07
C GLU A 85 4.97 -13.95 40.11
N THR A 86 5.58 -12.82 40.48
CA THR A 86 5.61 -11.61 39.64
C THR A 86 6.36 -11.84 38.34
N ALA A 87 7.50 -12.55 38.38
CA ALA A 87 8.26 -12.91 37.20
C ALA A 87 7.44 -13.82 36.26
N MET A 88 6.74 -14.82 36.80
CA MET A 88 5.89 -15.71 36.03
C MET A 88 4.71 -14.97 35.38
N ALA A 89 4.04 -14.09 36.13
CA ALA A 89 2.95 -13.26 35.61
C ALA A 89 3.42 -12.36 34.45
N LYS A 90 4.61 -11.74 34.57
CA LYS A 90 5.22 -10.94 33.50
C LYS A 90 5.59 -11.77 32.27
N LEU A 91 6.16 -12.96 32.46
CA LEU A 91 6.46 -13.88 31.34
C LEU A 91 5.18 -14.31 30.61
N ILE A 92 4.12 -14.63 31.34
CA ILE A 92 2.81 -14.94 30.76
C ILE A 92 2.25 -13.73 29.98
N ALA A 93 2.35 -12.52 30.54
CA ALA A 93 1.91 -11.31 29.86
C ALA A 93 2.67 -11.06 28.54
N ILE A 94 3.99 -11.25 28.54
CA ILE A 94 4.85 -11.14 27.35
C ILE A 94 4.50 -12.25 26.34
N ALA A 95 4.30 -13.48 26.79
CA ALA A 95 3.92 -14.60 25.92
C ALA A 95 2.53 -14.42 25.28
N ASN A 96 1.63 -13.70 25.94
CA ASN A 96 0.28 -13.41 25.44
C ASN A 96 0.18 -12.20 24.49
N LEU A 97 1.20 -11.34 24.45
CA LEU A 97 1.27 -10.19 23.53
C LEU A 97 1.17 -10.60 22.06
N PRO A 98 1.95 -11.60 21.57
CA PRO A 98 1.82 -12.13 20.22
C PRO A 98 0.41 -12.61 19.90
N SER A 99 -0.25 -13.35 20.80
CA SER A 99 -1.61 -13.87 20.56
C SER A 99 -2.66 -12.78 20.35
N ARG A 100 -2.51 -11.63 21.03
CA ARG A 100 -3.36 -10.44 20.80
C ARG A 100 -3.02 -9.74 19.48
N LEU A 101 -1.75 -9.74 19.08
CA LEU A 101 -1.29 -9.22 17.78
C LEU A 101 -1.65 -10.13 16.60
N VAL A 102 -1.79 -11.45 16.80
CA VAL A 102 -2.20 -12.40 15.75
C VAL A 102 -3.56 -12.02 15.16
N GLY A 103 -4.50 -11.52 15.97
CA GLY A 103 -5.79 -11.04 15.47
C GLY A 103 -5.66 -9.83 14.54
N VAL A 104 -4.80 -8.88 14.88
CA VAL A 104 -4.53 -7.67 14.08
C VAL A 104 -3.76 -8.03 12.81
N ASN A 105 -2.73 -8.89 12.93
CA ASN A 105 -1.96 -9.38 11.79
C ASN A 105 -2.84 -10.18 10.83
N ARG A 106 -3.67 -11.10 11.33
CA ARG A 106 -4.64 -11.84 10.49
C ARG A 106 -5.62 -10.93 9.77
N ARG A 107 -6.10 -9.86 10.41
CA ARG A 107 -6.96 -8.86 9.74
C ARG A 107 -6.21 -8.16 8.60
N ARG A 108 -4.99 -7.68 8.85
CA ARG A 108 -4.13 -7.07 7.81
C ARG A 108 -3.83 -8.04 6.67
N ASP A 109 -3.46 -9.28 6.99
CA ASP A 109 -3.16 -10.30 5.99
C ASP A 109 -4.38 -10.61 5.12
N ARG A 110 -5.56 -10.74 5.74
CA ARG A 110 -6.82 -10.94 5.02
C ARG A 110 -7.15 -9.75 4.11
N GLN A 111 -6.95 -8.52 4.57
CA GLN A 111 -7.16 -7.32 3.75
C GLN A 111 -6.19 -7.25 2.56
N ARG A 112 -4.91 -7.59 2.76
CA ARG A 112 -3.92 -7.67 1.68
C ARG A 112 -4.28 -8.75 0.65
N LEU A 113 -4.73 -9.91 1.10
CA LEU A 113 -5.20 -10.97 0.20
C LEU A 113 -6.38 -10.49 -0.65
N THR A 114 -7.41 -9.91 -0.04
CA THR A 114 -8.55 -9.32 -0.77
C THR A 114 -8.10 -8.27 -1.78
N GLN A 115 -7.11 -7.44 -1.43
CA GLN A 115 -6.56 -6.45 -2.35
C GLN A 115 -5.85 -7.07 -3.55
N ILE A 116 -5.01 -8.09 -3.33
CA ILE A 116 -4.29 -8.81 -4.40
C ILE A 116 -5.29 -9.51 -5.33
N GLU A 117 -6.26 -10.22 -4.77
CA GLU A 117 -7.31 -10.92 -5.53
C GLU A 117 -8.13 -9.92 -6.37
N THR A 118 -8.52 -8.79 -5.78
CA THR A 118 -9.25 -7.74 -6.48
C THR A 118 -8.42 -7.15 -7.62
N SER A 119 -7.15 -6.85 -7.37
CA SER A 119 -6.24 -6.32 -8.41
C SER A 119 -6.05 -7.31 -9.56
N GLN A 120 -5.87 -8.61 -9.27
CA GLN A 120 -5.79 -9.65 -10.30
C GLN A 120 -7.09 -9.80 -11.10
N ALA A 121 -8.24 -9.69 -10.44
CA ALA A 121 -9.54 -9.71 -11.12
C ALA A 121 -9.74 -8.47 -12.02
N ILE A 122 -9.36 -7.28 -11.57
CA ILE A 122 -9.35 -6.06 -12.40
C ILE A 122 -8.48 -6.28 -13.65
N ASN A 123 -7.25 -6.77 -13.48
CA ASN A 123 -6.35 -7.02 -14.61
C ASN A 123 -6.91 -8.03 -15.63
N ARG A 124 -7.68 -9.03 -15.18
CA ARG A 124 -8.37 -9.97 -16.08
C ARG A 124 -9.50 -9.30 -16.87
N LEU A 125 -10.28 -8.43 -16.22
CA LEU A 125 -11.36 -7.67 -16.88
C LEU A 125 -10.81 -6.75 -17.98
N ILE A 126 -9.68 -6.08 -17.72
CA ILE A 126 -9.00 -5.23 -18.71
C ILE A 126 -8.64 -6.00 -19.98
N GLY A 127 -8.27 -7.27 -19.86
CA GLY A 127 -7.92 -8.11 -21.00
C GLY A 127 -9.12 -8.69 -21.76
N THR A 128 -10.34 -8.54 -21.23
CA THR A 128 -11.54 -9.22 -21.74
C THR A 128 -12.60 -8.25 -22.24
N ILE A 129 -12.78 -7.11 -21.56
CA ILE A 129 -13.81 -6.13 -21.89
C ILE A 129 -13.19 -4.99 -22.69
N ASP A 130 -13.67 -4.82 -23.92
CA ASP A 130 -13.21 -3.78 -24.84
C ASP A 130 -13.96 -2.44 -24.69
N ASP A 131 -15.18 -2.45 -24.14
CA ASP A 131 -15.98 -1.24 -23.96
C ASP A 131 -15.62 -0.54 -22.64
N ARG A 132 -15.38 0.78 -22.71
CA ARG A 132 -14.97 1.58 -21.56
C ARG A 132 -16.02 1.60 -20.44
N ARG A 133 -17.30 1.77 -20.77
CA ARG A 133 -18.37 1.89 -19.76
C ARG A 133 -18.67 0.53 -19.13
N GLU A 134 -18.63 -0.52 -19.92
CA GLU A 134 -18.77 -1.89 -19.44
C GLU A 134 -17.61 -2.26 -18.50
N LEU A 135 -16.36 -1.95 -18.90
CA LEU A 135 -15.18 -2.18 -18.08
C LEU A 135 -15.24 -1.39 -16.76
N ALA A 136 -15.61 -0.10 -16.84
CA ALA A 136 -15.81 0.75 -15.68
C ALA A 136 -16.84 0.14 -14.71
N SER A 137 -17.99 -0.26 -15.24
CA SER A 137 -19.08 -0.83 -14.44
C SER A 137 -18.66 -2.14 -13.78
N ALA A 138 -17.97 -3.02 -14.51
CA ALA A 138 -17.50 -4.29 -14.00
C ALA A 138 -16.46 -4.12 -12.87
N ILE A 139 -15.50 -3.20 -13.03
CA ILE A 139 -14.49 -2.93 -11.99
C ILE A 139 -15.11 -2.27 -10.76
N VAL A 140 -16.02 -1.30 -10.94
CA VAL A 140 -16.73 -0.64 -9.83
C VAL A 140 -17.52 -1.68 -9.03
N GLU A 141 -18.23 -2.57 -9.72
CA GLU A 141 -19.03 -3.62 -9.08
C GLU A 141 -18.17 -4.65 -8.34
N LEU A 142 -17.01 -4.99 -8.90
CA LEU A 142 -16.02 -5.85 -8.26
C LEU A 142 -15.48 -5.23 -6.95
N ILE A 143 -15.10 -3.94 -6.97
CA ILE A 143 -14.65 -3.22 -5.77
C ILE A 143 -15.78 -3.18 -4.74
N ARG A 144 -17.00 -2.84 -5.18
CA ARG A 144 -18.19 -2.79 -4.31
C ARG A 144 -18.41 -4.12 -3.58
N THR A 145 -18.36 -5.22 -4.33
CA THR A 145 -18.61 -6.57 -3.81
C THR A 145 -17.51 -7.04 -2.87
N ASN A 146 -16.24 -6.93 -3.29
CA ASN A 146 -15.10 -7.46 -2.51
C ASN A 146 -14.86 -6.69 -1.20
N TYR A 147 -15.25 -5.42 -1.14
CA TYR A 147 -15.08 -4.57 0.04
C TYR A 147 -16.40 -4.30 0.78
N ASN A 148 -17.47 -5.01 0.42
CA ASN A 148 -18.78 -4.99 1.08
C ASN A 148 -19.38 -3.57 1.18
N PHE A 149 -19.32 -2.80 0.10
CA PHE A 149 -20.06 -1.56 -0.03
C PHE A 149 -21.50 -1.82 -0.49
N ASP A 150 -22.44 -1.05 0.02
CA ASP A 150 -23.86 -1.18 -0.32
C ASP A 150 -24.15 -0.59 -1.70
N ALA A 151 -23.45 0.49 -2.06
CA ALA A 151 -23.50 1.08 -3.40
C ALA A 151 -22.13 1.64 -3.81
N ALA A 152 -21.91 1.72 -5.12
CA ALA A 152 -20.72 2.32 -5.70
C ALA A 152 -21.07 3.02 -7.02
N GLN A 153 -20.44 4.17 -7.29
CA GLN A 153 -20.60 4.93 -8.52
C GLN A 153 -19.28 5.49 -9.00
N LEU A 154 -19.13 5.60 -10.32
CA LEU A 154 -17.99 6.27 -10.94
C LEU A 154 -18.48 7.52 -11.68
N ALA A 155 -17.82 8.64 -11.43
CA ALA A 155 -17.99 9.88 -12.17
C ALA A 155 -16.77 10.12 -13.05
N PHE A 156 -16.96 10.20 -14.37
CA PHE A 156 -15.90 10.54 -15.33
C PHE A 156 -15.67 12.05 -15.38
N TRP A 157 -14.40 12.45 -15.34
CA TRP A 157 -14.00 13.85 -15.43
C TRP A 157 -13.76 14.29 -16.87
N HIS A 158 -14.35 15.43 -17.24
CA HIS A 158 -14.14 16.08 -18.53
C HIS A 158 -13.47 17.44 -18.28
N GLU A 159 -12.15 17.47 -18.40
CA GLU A 159 -11.34 18.65 -18.08
C GLU A 159 -11.67 19.86 -18.96
N ALA A 160 -11.94 19.65 -20.25
CA ALA A 160 -12.24 20.72 -21.21
C ALA A 160 -13.46 21.55 -20.80
N ASP A 161 -14.53 20.88 -20.34
CA ASP A 161 -15.80 21.53 -20.00
C ASP A 161 -15.95 21.74 -18.48
N ARG A 162 -14.97 21.27 -17.69
CA ARG A 162 -15.03 21.19 -16.22
C ARG A 162 -16.30 20.53 -15.67
N THR A 163 -16.70 19.41 -16.28
CA THR A 163 -17.91 18.66 -15.90
C THR A 163 -17.63 17.22 -15.50
N LEU A 164 -18.53 16.65 -14.71
CA LEU A 164 -18.56 15.24 -14.33
C LEU A 164 -19.75 14.53 -14.99
N THR A 165 -19.50 13.35 -15.56
CA THR A 165 -20.56 12.47 -16.09
C THR A 165 -20.59 11.19 -15.27
N LEU A 166 -21.75 10.82 -14.71
CA LEU A 166 -21.87 9.53 -14.02
C LEU A 166 -21.82 8.38 -15.02
N ASN A 167 -21.26 7.25 -14.60
CA ASN A 167 -21.23 6.03 -15.41
C ASN A 167 -22.63 5.42 -15.63
N THR A 168 -23.64 5.86 -14.86
CA THR A 168 -25.02 5.45 -15.05
C THR A 168 -25.64 6.13 -16.28
N PRO A 169 -26.20 5.37 -17.25
CA PRO A 169 -26.84 5.94 -18.42
C PRO A 169 -28.00 6.87 -18.06
N GLY A 170 -28.17 7.96 -18.83
CA GLY A 170 -29.30 8.88 -18.68
C GLY A 170 -29.17 9.92 -17.56
N VAL A 171 -28.11 9.89 -16.76
CA VAL A 171 -27.86 10.95 -15.77
C VAL A 171 -27.19 12.15 -16.47
N PRO A 172 -27.74 13.38 -16.32
CA PRO A 172 -27.15 14.56 -16.92
C PRO A 172 -25.76 14.89 -16.35
N ARG A 173 -24.94 15.54 -17.17
CA ARG A 173 -23.63 16.06 -16.75
C ARG A 173 -23.82 17.08 -15.62
N ARG A 174 -22.92 17.04 -14.64
CA ARG A 174 -22.89 17.97 -13.51
C ARG A 174 -21.67 18.88 -13.60
N THR A 175 -21.85 20.15 -13.28
CA THR A 175 -20.74 21.08 -13.07
C THR A 175 -20.06 20.82 -11.73
N LEU A 176 -18.86 21.34 -11.53
CA LEU A 176 -18.17 21.25 -10.23
C LEU A 176 -19.00 21.83 -9.07
N ALA A 177 -19.72 22.93 -9.32
CA ALA A 177 -20.57 23.57 -8.32
C ALA A 177 -21.70 22.64 -7.83
N GLU A 178 -22.24 21.81 -8.72
CA GLU A 178 -23.33 20.88 -8.43
C GLU A 178 -22.84 19.54 -7.87
N ALA A 179 -21.56 19.20 -8.06
CA ALA A 179 -20.99 17.91 -7.71
C ALA A 179 -20.53 17.81 -6.25
N GLY A 180 -20.52 18.92 -5.50
CA GLY A 180 -20.33 18.95 -4.05
C GLY A 180 -19.09 18.19 -3.57
N LEU A 181 -19.31 17.09 -2.84
CA LEU A 181 -18.23 16.26 -2.29
C LEU A 181 -17.31 15.69 -3.38
N LEU A 182 -17.86 15.29 -4.53
CA LEU A 182 -17.10 14.73 -5.64
C LEU A 182 -16.16 15.78 -6.24
N ALA A 183 -16.63 17.03 -6.37
CA ALA A 183 -15.81 18.15 -6.85
C ALA A 183 -14.64 18.42 -5.88
N GLN A 184 -14.88 18.39 -4.57
CA GLN A 184 -13.80 18.61 -3.61
C GLN A 184 -12.73 17.53 -3.67
N ALA A 185 -13.11 16.25 -3.81
CA ALA A 185 -12.14 15.17 -3.95
C ALA A 185 -11.33 15.32 -5.25
N LEU A 186 -12.00 15.73 -6.34
CA LEU A 186 -11.36 15.97 -7.62
C LEU A 186 -10.39 17.15 -7.59
N GLU A 187 -10.80 18.30 -7.05
CA GLU A 187 -9.99 19.53 -7.00
C GLU A 187 -8.78 19.40 -6.08
N ARG A 188 -8.95 18.74 -4.93
CA ARG A 188 -7.83 18.43 -4.03
C ARG A 188 -6.96 17.31 -4.56
N GLY A 189 -7.54 16.43 -5.37
CA GLY A 189 -6.90 15.20 -5.78
C GLY A 189 -6.53 14.35 -4.58
N GLU A 190 -7.37 14.26 -3.55
CA GLU A 190 -7.15 13.47 -2.34
C GLU A 190 -8.41 12.66 -1.97
N PRO A 191 -8.26 11.46 -1.36
CA PRO A 191 -9.39 10.72 -0.81
C PRO A 191 -10.17 11.53 0.22
N ILE A 192 -11.49 11.46 0.18
CA ILE A 192 -12.36 11.96 1.25
C ILE A 192 -13.08 10.77 1.87
N TYR A 193 -12.97 10.63 3.19
CA TYR A 193 -13.64 9.59 3.94
C TYR A 193 -14.49 10.18 5.06
N ILE A 194 -15.73 9.71 5.14
CA ILE A 194 -16.71 10.09 6.14
C ILE A 194 -17.09 8.81 6.93
N PRO A 195 -16.65 8.68 8.19
CA PRO A 195 -16.95 7.51 9.02
C PRO A 195 -18.44 7.37 9.35
N ASP A 196 -19.11 8.48 9.66
CA ASP A 196 -20.56 8.58 9.86
C ASP A 196 -21.10 9.91 9.34
N THR A 197 -21.93 9.88 8.29
CA THR A 197 -22.53 11.07 7.65
C THR A 197 -23.46 11.84 8.59
N ARG A 198 -24.11 11.16 9.55
CA ARG A 198 -25.03 11.80 10.49
C ARG A 198 -24.33 12.65 11.55
N HIS A 199 -23.05 12.36 11.81
CA HIS A 199 -22.24 13.05 12.81
C HIS A 199 -21.15 13.93 12.16
N SER A 200 -21.18 14.08 10.84
CA SER A 200 -20.21 14.86 10.09
C SER A 200 -20.58 16.34 10.12
N HIS A 201 -19.74 17.16 10.78
CA HIS A 201 -19.90 18.63 10.77
C HIS A 201 -19.50 19.27 9.45
N ARG A 202 -18.63 18.60 8.67
CA ARG A 202 -18.03 19.16 7.44
C ARG A 202 -18.86 18.86 6.20
N PHE A 203 -19.54 17.72 6.18
CA PHE A 203 -20.29 17.23 5.02
C PHE A 203 -21.69 16.80 5.47
N PRO A 204 -22.74 17.51 5.04
CA PRO A 204 -24.11 17.11 5.36
C PRO A 204 -24.48 15.80 4.65
N PRO A 205 -25.50 15.07 5.15
CA PRO A 205 -26.06 13.92 4.44
C PRO A 205 -26.51 14.31 3.03
N ASP A 206 -26.22 13.44 2.07
CA ASP A 206 -26.57 13.64 0.67
C ASP A 206 -28.03 13.23 0.44
N PRO A 207 -28.92 14.15 0.00
CA PRO A 207 -30.33 13.82 -0.22
C PRO A 207 -30.56 12.74 -1.28
N ALA A 208 -29.63 12.58 -2.23
CA ALA A 208 -29.70 11.51 -3.23
C ALA A 208 -29.38 10.12 -2.63
N TRP A 209 -28.78 10.09 -1.43
CA TRP A 209 -28.31 8.89 -0.75
C TRP A 209 -28.65 8.89 0.75
N PRO A 210 -29.95 8.93 1.12
CA PRO A 210 -30.39 9.13 2.50
C PRO A 210 -29.95 8.02 3.46
N GLU A 211 -29.78 6.80 2.95
CA GLU A 211 -29.36 5.64 3.73
C GLU A 211 -27.85 5.56 3.97
N THR A 212 -27.05 6.37 3.27
CA THR A 212 -25.59 6.32 3.41
C THR A 212 -25.17 6.78 4.79
N ARG A 213 -24.55 5.88 5.55
CA ARG A 213 -23.95 6.13 6.85
C ARG A 213 -22.45 6.36 6.75
N SER A 214 -21.71 5.62 5.93
CA SER A 214 -20.29 5.88 5.68
C SER A 214 -20.05 6.06 4.18
N ARG A 215 -19.15 6.98 3.83
CA ARG A 215 -18.87 7.31 2.42
C ARG A 215 -17.36 7.44 2.21
N VAL A 216 -16.87 6.88 1.11
CA VAL A 216 -15.47 7.00 0.67
C VAL A 216 -15.48 7.50 -0.76
N VAL A 217 -14.84 8.64 -1.00
CA VAL A 217 -14.71 9.28 -2.30
C VAL A 217 -13.25 9.28 -2.70
N LEU A 218 -12.92 8.61 -3.79
CA LEU A 218 -11.55 8.35 -4.23
C LEU A 218 -11.32 8.99 -5.60
N PRO A 219 -10.34 9.89 -5.75
CA PRO A 219 -9.89 10.30 -7.07
C PRO A 219 -9.43 9.10 -7.89
N VAL A 220 -9.78 9.05 -9.18
CA VAL A 220 -9.36 7.99 -10.10
C VAL A 220 -8.28 8.57 -10.99
N ARG A 221 -7.03 8.09 -10.86
CA ARG A 221 -5.88 8.68 -11.57
C ARG A 221 -5.25 7.72 -12.58
N ALA A 222 -4.72 8.28 -13.65
CA ALA A 222 -3.84 7.58 -14.60
C ALA A 222 -2.50 8.34 -14.69
N GLY A 223 -1.56 7.99 -13.79
CA GLY A 223 -0.36 8.79 -13.57
C GLY A 223 -0.72 10.10 -12.86
N ARG A 224 -0.39 11.25 -13.48
CA ARG A 224 -0.73 12.58 -12.94
C ARG A 224 -2.10 13.10 -13.37
N ALA A 225 -2.76 12.44 -14.32
CA ALA A 225 -4.04 12.90 -14.86
C ALA A 225 -5.21 12.31 -14.08
N LEU A 226 -6.16 13.16 -13.67
CA LEU A 226 -7.43 12.75 -13.08
C LEU A 226 -8.37 12.28 -14.18
N GLN A 227 -8.87 11.06 -14.06
CA GLN A 227 -9.86 10.47 -14.98
C GLN A 227 -11.28 10.58 -14.44
N GLY A 228 -11.44 10.79 -13.13
CA GLY A 228 -12.74 10.80 -12.49
C GLY A 228 -12.65 10.65 -10.97
N VAL A 229 -13.79 10.27 -10.39
CA VAL A 229 -13.96 10.02 -8.96
C VAL A 229 -14.81 8.77 -8.75
N LEU A 230 -14.34 7.87 -7.90
CA LEU A 230 -15.05 6.68 -7.44
C LEU A 230 -15.70 6.98 -6.09
N ASP A 231 -17.01 6.81 -6.01
CA ASP A 231 -17.84 7.12 -4.85
C ASP A 231 -18.42 5.82 -4.27
N LEU A 232 -18.11 5.52 -3.02
CA LEU A 232 -18.41 4.26 -2.36
C LEU A 232 -19.25 4.53 -1.11
N HIS A 233 -20.36 3.81 -0.97
CA HIS A 233 -21.36 4.04 0.06
C HIS A 233 -21.56 2.81 0.93
N SER A 234 -21.74 3.03 2.23
CA SER A 234 -22.17 2.01 3.18
C SER A 234 -23.35 2.51 4.02
N ASN A 235 -24.36 1.67 4.22
CA ASN A 235 -25.56 1.96 5.01
C ASN A 235 -25.35 1.76 6.51
N ARG A 236 -24.10 1.47 6.90
CA ARG A 236 -23.64 1.37 8.29
C ARG A 236 -22.38 2.21 8.50
N PRO A 237 -22.15 2.74 9.71
CA PRO A 237 -20.86 3.32 10.06
C PRO A 237 -19.78 2.25 9.93
N VAL A 238 -18.69 2.57 9.24
CA VAL A 238 -17.54 1.66 9.08
C VAL A 238 -16.30 2.46 9.42
N GLN A 239 -15.55 2.02 10.44
CA GLN A 239 -14.23 2.54 10.75
C GLN A 239 -13.22 1.96 9.76
N ARG A 240 -12.43 2.82 9.12
CA ARG A 240 -11.37 2.41 8.19
C ARG A 240 -10.02 2.98 8.61
N THR A 241 -8.97 2.19 8.43
CA THR A 241 -7.60 2.63 8.67
C THR A 241 -7.04 3.38 7.47
N GLU A 242 -5.97 4.15 7.66
CA GLU A 242 -5.27 4.81 6.54
C GLU A 242 -4.73 3.80 5.52
N GLU A 243 -4.24 2.65 5.99
CA GLU A 243 -3.76 1.54 5.13
C GLU A 243 -4.89 1.03 4.22
N GLU A 244 -6.11 0.88 4.73
CA GLU A 244 -7.27 0.44 3.95
C GLU A 244 -7.69 1.49 2.90
N LEU A 245 -7.69 2.76 3.27
CA LEU A 245 -8.02 3.86 2.34
C LEU A 245 -6.97 3.98 1.23
N ALA A 246 -5.69 3.85 1.57
CA ALA A 246 -4.60 3.79 0.59
C ALA A 246 -4.75 2.57 -0.34
N GLY A 247 -5.19 1.43 0.22
CA GLY A 247 -5.43 0.23 -0.56
C GLY A 247 -6.57 0.38 -1.57
N LEU A 248 -7.67 1.02 -1.16
CA LEU A 248 -8.77 1.37 -2.06
C LEU A 248 -8.36 2.40 -3.12
N GLN A 249 -7.56 3.40 -2.73
CA GLN A 249 -7.02 4.40 -3.65
C GLN A 249 -6.16 3.75 -4.75
N LEU A 250 -5.36 2.73 -4.41
CA LEU A 250 -4.59 1.98 -5.40
C LEU A 250 -5.49 1.28 -6.42
N LEU A 251 -6.60 0.69 -5.98
CA LEU A 251 -7.59 0.08 -6.89
C LEU A 251 -8.27 1.13 -7.78
N ALA A 252 -8.58 2.31 -7.23
CA ALA A 252 -9.09 3.43 -7.99
C ALA A 252 -8.09 3.93 -9.04
N ASP A 253 -6.80 3.98 -8.72
CA ASP A 253 -5.74 4.35 -9.68
C ASP A 253 -5.57 3.26 -10.77
N GLN A 254 -5.70 1.98 -10.42
CA GLN A 254 -5.72 0.88 -11.41
C GLN A 254 -6.90 1.01 -12.37
N LEU A 255 -8.09 1.35 -11.85
CA LEU A 255 -9.25 1.70 -12.67
C LEU A 255 -8.93 2.87 -13.61
N GLY A 256 -8.29 3.94 -13.12
CA GLY A 256 -7.93 5.08 -13.95
C GLY A 256 -6.99 4.71 -15.10
N ILE A 257 -5.98 3.89 -14.84
CA ILE A 257 -5.07 3.35 -15.86
C ILE A 257 -5.84 2.51 -16.89
N ALA A 258 -6.74 1.63 -16.42
CA ALA A 258 -7.56 0.78 -17.28
C ALA A 258 -8.41 1.59 -18.25
N LEU A 259 -9.11 2.61 -17.74
CA LEU A 259 -9.98 3.47 -18.54
C LEU A 259 -9.20 4.28 -19.57
N ARG A 260 -8.04 4.83 -19.17
CA ARG A 260 -7.18 5.56 -20.09
C ARG A 260 -6.62 4.67 -21.19
N ASN A 261 -6.28 3.43 -20.88
CA ASN A 261 -5.84 2.46 -21.88
C ASN A 261 -6.96 2.09 -22.85
N ALA A 262 -8.20 1.96 -22.36
CA ALA A 262 -9.36 1.72 -23.21
C ALA A 262 -9.63 2.91 -24.15
N ASP A 263 -9.49 4.15 -23.67
CA ASP A 263 -9.61 5.36 -24.51
C ASP A 263 -8.54 5.41 -25.60
N LEU A 264 -7.27 5.17 -25.24
CA LEU A 264 -6.18 5.12 -26.22
C LEU A 264 -6.40 4.01 -27.26
N ALA A 265 -6.90 2.85 -26.85
CA ALA A 265 -7.23 1.77 -27.77
C ALA A 265 -8.38 2.16 -28.72
N PHE A 266 -9.39 2.88 -28.22
CA PHE A 266 -10.49 3.40 -29.01
C PHE A 266 -10.01 4.47 -30.01
N ASP A 267 -9.22 5.45 -29.57
CA ASP A 267 -8.68 6.50 -30.45
C ASP A 267 -7.79 5.91 -31.55
N VAL A 268 -6.99 4.90 -31.22
CA VAL A 268 -6.22 4.14 -32.21
C VAL A 268 -7.15 3.39 -33.18
N ARG A 269 -8.28 2.82 -32.72
CA ARG A 269 -9.27 2.14 -33.58
C ARG A 269 -9.99 3.13 -34.51
N VAL A 270 -10.41 4.29 -34.01
CA VAL A 270 -11.08 5.34 -34.81
C VAL A 270 -10.10 5.95 -35.82
N ALA A 271 -8.88 6.29 -35.40
CA ALA A 271 -7.84 6.77 -36.31
C ALA A 271 -7.41 5.71 -37.35
N ARG A 272 -7.60 4.41 -37.04
CA ARG A 272 -7.43 3.29 -37.99
C ARG A 272 -8.62 3.14 -38.93
N ALA A 273 -9.85 3.41 -38.48
CA ALA A 273 -11.06 3.38 -39.30
C ALA A 273 -11.08 4.53 -40.32
N GLU A 274 -10.63 5.73 -39.94
CA GLU A 274 -10.55 6.90 -40.81
C GLU A 274 -9.43 6.81 -41.87
N LYS A 275 -8.41 5.97 -41.65
CA LYS A 275 -7.27 5.79 -42.58
C LYS A 275 -7.40 4.60 -43.53
N GLY A 276 -8.55 3.93 -43.57
CA GLY A 276 -8.82 2.80 -44.46
C GLY A 276 -8.11 1.48 -44.07
N PRO A 277 -8.64 0.30 -44.45
CA PRO A 277 -8.42 -0.94 -43.70
C PRO A 277 -7.10 -1.70 -43.97
N GLY A 278 -6.20 -1.19 -44.82
CA GLY A 278 -5.17 -2.05 -45.44
C GLY A 278 -3.92 -2.35 -44.63
N LEU A 279 -3.36 -1.39 -43.88
CA LEU A 279 -2.00 -1.52 -43.32
C LEU A 279 -1.89 -1.38 -41.80
N ALA A 280 -2.67 -0.52 -41.15
CA ALA A 280 -2.45 -0.18 -39.73
C ALA A 280 -2.98 -1.22 -38.72
N SER A 281 -4.04 -1.97 -39.07
CA SER A 281 -4.56 -3.09 -38.25
C SER A 281 -3.56 -4.26 -38.20
N HIS A 282 -2.93 -4.55 -39.34
CA HIS A 282 -1.87 -5.55 -39.45
C HIS A 282 -0.64 -5.11 -38.65
N THR A 283 -0.22 -3.84 -38.77
CA THR A 283 0.92 -3.29 -38.01
C THR A 283 0.75 -3.41 -36.50
N GLY A 284 -0.42 -3.05 -35.95
CA GLY A 284 -0.68 -3.16 -34.51
C GLY A 284 -0.63 -4.60 -34.00
N ALA A 285 -1.27 -5.53 -34.72
CA ALA A 285 -1.24 -6.95 -34.38
C ALA A 285 0.17 -7.55 -34.44
N LEU A 286 0.99 -7.13 -35.40
CA LEU A 286 2.40 -7.52 -35.49
C LEU A 286 3.20 -7.02 -34.29
N VAL A 287 2.99 -5.76 -33.87
CA VAL A 287 3.67 -5.20 -32.70
C VAL A 287 3.25 -5.92 -31.41
N SER A 288 1.95 -6.17 -31.20
CA SER A 288 1.47 -6.91 -30.03
C SER A 288 2.04 -8.34 -29.98
N ARG A 289 2.11 -9.04 -31.12
CA ARG A 289 2.73 -10.38 -31.20
C ARG A 289 4.23 -10.33 -30.91
N ALA A 290 4.94 -9.33 -31.42
CA ALA A 290 6.36 -9.14 -31.15
C ALA A 290 6.62 -8.85 -29.67
N VAL A 291 5.79 -8.02 -29.03
CA VAL A 291 5.87 -7.73 -27.59
C VAL A 291 5.63 -8.99 -26.77
N ALA A 292 4.58 -9.76 -27.06
CA ALA A 292 4.29 -11.01 -26.36
C ALA A 292 5.45 -12.01 -26.50
N TYR A 293 6.06 -12.09 -27.68
CA TYR A 293 7.23 -12.92 -27.94
C TYR A 293 8.45 -12.46 -27.12
N ILE A 294 8.74 -11.16 -27.11
CA ILE A 294 9.82 -10.56 -26.32
C ILE A 294 9.62 -10.87 -24.84
N GLN A 295 8.43 -10.66 -24.29
CA GLN A 295 8.16 -10.88 -22.86
C GLN A 295 8.32 -12.36 -22.47
N ARG A 296 7.84 -13.27 -23.32
CA ARG A 296 7.95 -14.73 -23.07
C ARG A 296 9.38 -15.24 -23.16
N HIS A 297 10.21 -14.63 -24.01
CA HIS A 297 11.55 -15.13 -24.34
C HIS A 297 12.68 -14.19 -23.93
N HIS A 298 12.42 -13.14 -23.14
CA HIS A 298 13.44 -12.14 -22.78
C HIS A 298 14.67 -12.73 -22.08
N ALA A 299 14.55 -13.84 -21.34
CA ALA A 299 15.64 -14.42 -20.56
C ALA A 299 16.68 -15.21 -21.38
N ARG A 300 16.39 -15.54 -22.65
CA ARG A 300 17.37 -16.19 -23.55
C ARG A 300 18.13 -15.17 -24.38
N ASP A 301 19.23 -15.59 -25.00
CA ASP A 301 19.82 -14.80 -26.08
C ASP A 301 18.81 -14.71 -27.23
N LEU A 302 18.46 -13.49 -27.59
CA LEU A 302 17.34 -13.19 -28.46
C LEU A 302 17.81 -12.11 -29.42
N SER A 303 17.79 -12.42 -30.71
CA SER A 303 18.25 -11.51 -31.74
C SER A 303 17.09 -10.69 -32.32
N ARG A 304 17.41 -9.53 -32.88
CA ARG A 304 16.46 -8.73 -33.67
C ARG A 304 15.85 -9.54 -34.82
N HIS A 305 16.67 -10.35 -35.48
CA HIS A 305 16.25 -11.24 -36.55
C HIS A 305 15.16 -12.21 -36.10
N GLU A 306 15.32 -12.85 -34.94
CA GLU A 306 14.34 -13.79 -34.41
C GLU A 306 12.99 -13.14 -34.07
N ILE A 307 12.99 -11.91 -33.54
CA ILE A 307 11.75 -11.18 -33.27
C ILE A 307 11.02 -10.91 -34.58
N ALA A 308 11.74 -10.43 -35.59
CA ALA A 308 11.19 -10.09 -36.89
C ALA A 308 10.67 -11.32 -37.63
N ALA A 309 11.43 -12.42 -37.60
CA ALA A 309 11.03 -13.71 -38.17
C ALA A 309 9.78 -14.27 -37.49
N HIS A 310 9.67 -14.16 -36.16
CA HIS A 310 8.50 -14.67 -35.41
C HIS A 310 7.18 -14.00 -35.83
N VAL A 311 7.23 -12.70 -36.15
CA VAL A 311 6.05 -11.96 -36.61
C VAL A 311 5.91 -11.91 -38.13
N GLY A 312 6.87 -12.46 -38.87
CA GLY A 312 6.81 -12.60 -40.33
C GLY A 312 7.10 -11.30 -41.09
N VAL A 313 7.97 -10.43 -40.56
CA VAL A 313 8.35 -9.17 -41.22
C VAL A 313 9.86 -8.95 -41.25
N SER A 314 10.33 -7.99 -42.04
CA SER A 314 11.75 -7.60 -42.04
C SER A 314 12.11 -6.82 -40.78
N GLU A 315 13.38 -6.85 -40.36
CA GLU A 315 13.85 -6.11 -39.18
C GLU A 315 13.64 -4.59 -39.30
N ASN A 316 13.81 -4.04 -40.50
CA ASN A 316 13.62 -2.62 -40.77
C ASN A 316 12.14 -2.24 -40.60
N TYR A 317 11.22 -3.07 -41.13
CA TYR A 317 9.81 -2.84 -40.94
C TYR A 317 9.41 -3.01 -39.46
N LEU A 318 9.93 -4.03 -38.77
CA LEU A 318 9.73 -4.21 -37.32
C LEU A 318 10.19 -2.98 -36.52
N THR A 319 11.35 -2.42 -36.88
CA THR A 319 11.88 -1.21 -36.23
C THR A 319 11.00 0.00 -36.48
N GLN A 320 10.57 0.20 -37.72
CA GLN A 320 9.69 1.30 -38.11
C GLN A 320 8.34 1.25 -37.36
N ILE A 321 7.75 0.06 -37.25
CA ILE A 321 6.46 -0.09 -36.56
C ILE A 321 6.58 0.02 -35.03
N PHE A 322 7.69 -0.42 -34.45
CA PHE A 322 7.97 -0.19 -33.01
C PHE A 322 8.22 1.29 -32.70
N HIS A 323 8.93 2.02 -33.56
CA HIS A 323 9.08 3.47 -33.37
C HIS A 323 7.75 4.20 -33.50
N ARG A 324 6.89 3.78 -34.42
CA ARG A 324 5.57 4.37 -34.61
C ARG A 324 4.64 4.15 -33.40
N GLU A 325 4.68 2.97 -32.79
CA GLU A 325 3.77 2.60 -31.68
C GLU A 325 4.34 2.95 -30.30
N PHE A 326 5.66 2.84 -30.08
CA PHE A 326 6.30 3.03 -28.77
C PHE A 326 7.35 4.14 -28.73
N GLY A 327 7.71 4.75 -29.86
CA GLY A 327 8.81 5.71 -29.94
C GLY A 327 10.21 5.10 -29.77
N LEU A 328 10.32 3.77 -29.76
CA LEU A 328 11.55 3.02 -29.44
C LEU A 328 11.77 1.90 -30.45
N SER A 329 12.99 1.42 -30.60
CA SER A 329 13.28 0.20 -31.36
C SER A 329 12.90 -1.07 -30.56
N PRO A 330 12.69 -2.22 -31.22
CA PRO A 330 12.41 -3.50 -30.56
C PRO A 330 13.50 -3.90 -29.57
N TRP A 331 14.75 -3.55 -29.88
CA TRP A 331 15.91 -3.82 -29.04
C TRP A 331 15.93 -2.98 -27.76
N GLU A 332 15.59 -1.69 -27.88
CA GLU A 332 15.44 -0.81 -26.71
C GLU A 332 14.28 -1.23 -25.83
N TYR A 333 13.18 -1.69 -26.43
CA TYR A 333 12.05 -2.26 -25.70
C TYR A 333 12.48 -3.51 -24.89
N LEU A 334 13.18 -4.45 -25.52
CA LEU A 334 13.73 -5.63 -24.84
C LEU A 334 14.63 -5.24 -23.66
N HIS A 335 15.55 -4.29 -23.84
CA HIS A 335 16.43 -3.84 -22.76
C HIS A 335 15.68 -3.21 -21.59
N ARG A 336 14.69 -2.35 -21.87
CA ARG A 336 13.85 -1.77 -20.81
C ARG A 336 13.09 -2.84 -20.05
N TYR A 337 12.52 -3.81 -20.77
CA TYR A 337 11.82 -4.93 -20.15
C TYR A 337 12.74 -5.79 -19.27
N ARG A 338 13.95 -6.13 -19.75
CA ARG A 338 14.94 -6.88 -18.95
C ARG A 338 15.40 -6.10 -17.72
N VAL A 339 15.59 -4.78 -17.81
CA VAL A 339 15.96 -3.94 -16.66
C VAL A 339 14.83 -3.85 -15.64
N GLU A 340 13.57 -3.72 -16.06
CA GLU A 340 12.42 -3.78 -15.15
C GLU A 340 12.32 -5.14 -14.44
N ARG A 341 12.67 -6.24 -15.13
CA ARG A 341 12.76 -7.54 -14.48
C ARG A 341 13.93 -7.67 -13.51
N ALA A 342 15.08 -7.09 -13.86
CA ALA A 342 16.22 -7.05 -12.98
C ALA A 342 15.93 -6.24 -11.72
N LYS A 343 15.21 -5.13 -11.81
CA LYS A 343 14.82 -4.30 -10.65
C LYS A 343 14.00 -5.06 -9.61
N ALA A 344 13.13 -5.97 -10.05
CA ALA A 344 12.38 -6.84 -9.15
C ALA A 344 13.31 -7.86 -8.45
N LEU A 345 14.16 -8.55 -9.20
CA LEU A 345 15.13 -9.49 -8.64
C LEU A 345 16.13 -8.80 -7.68
N LEU A 346 16.62 -7.61 -8.02
CA LEU A 346 17.53 -6.84 -7.16
C LEU A 346 16.89 -6.40 -5.84
N ARG A 347 15.56 -6.27 -5.81
CA ARG A 347 14.79 -5.89 -4.61
C ARG A 347 14.46 -7.10 -3.77
N ASP A 348 13.99 -8.17 -4.42
CA ASP A 348 13.33 -9.29 -3.75
C ASP A 348 14.30 -10.45 -3.43
N THR A 349 15.54 -10.42 -3.93
CA THR A 349 16.54 -11.48 -3.71
C THR A 349 17.95 -10.94 -3.43
N ASP A 350 18.79 -11.80 -2.85
CA ASP A 350 20.22 -11.55 -2.59
C ASP A 350 21.14 -12.08 -3.70
N GLU A 351 20.57 -12.44 -4.87
CA GLU A 351 21.32 -12.97 -6.02
C GLU A 351 22.46 -12.04 -6.43
N SER A 352 23.60 -12.58 -6.89
CA SER A 352 24.70 -11.71 -7.35
C SER A 352 24.26 -10.88 -8.57
N ILE A 353 24.85 -9.69 -8.77
CA ILE A 353 24.55 -8.85 -9.95
C ILE A 353 24.79 -9.63 -11.26
N THR A 354 25.79 -10.49 -11.28
CA THR A 354 26.10 -11.42 -12.37
C THR A 354 24.98 -12.44 -12.60
N SER A 355 24.46 -13.04 -11.52
CA SER A 355 23.33 -13.98 -11.57
C SER A 355 22.06 -13.30 -12.08
N VAL A 356 21.75 -12.10 -11.57
CA VAL A 356 20.60 -11.30 -12.02
C VAL A 356 20.72 -10.95 -13.50
N ALA A 357 21.90 -10.53 -13.97
CA ALA A 357 22.14 -10.26 -15.39
C ALA A 357 21.83 -11.48 -16.25
N ALA A 358 22.31 -12.67 -15.86
CA ALA A 358 22.04 -13.91 -16.57
C ALA A 358 20.55 -14.29 -16.56
N LEU A 359 19.88 -14.18 -15.40
CA LEU A 359 18.46 -14.53 -15.23
C LEU A 359 17.52 -13.67 -16.10
N VAL A 360 17.88 -12.41 -16.34
CA VAL A 360 17.09 -11.53 -17.21
C VAL A 360 17.55 -11.55 -18.67
N GLY A 361 18.55 -12.36 -19.02
CA GLY A 361 18.99 -12.60 -20.40
C GLY A 361 20.11 -11.69 -20.91
N PHE A 362 20.92 -11.09 -20.03
CA PHE A 362 22.18 -10.45 -20.43
C PHE A 362 23.34 -11.43 -20.30
N GLY A 363 23.98 -11.77 -21.42
CA GLY A 363 25.17 -12.62 -21.44
C GLY A 363 26.45 -11.95 -20.95
N ASP A 364 26.49 -10.60 -20.91
CA ASP A 364 27.62 -9.82 -20.41
C ASP A 364 27.17 -8.93 -19.22
N PRO A 365 27.63 -9.23 -17.99
CA PRO A 365 27.34 -8.43 -16.80
C PRO A 365 27.82 -6.97 -16.87
N ALA A 366 28.92 -6.70 -17.59
CA ALA A 366 29.43 -5.35 -17.79
C ALA A 366 28.55 -4.55 -18.75
N TYR A 367 28.04 -5.21 -19.81
CA TYR A 367 27.03 -4.62 -20.69
C TYR A 367 25.71 -4.35 -19.94
N PHE A 368 25.23 -5.32 -19.16
CA PHE A 368 24.06 -5.15 -18.30
C PHE A 368 24.19 -3.93 -17.40
N SER A 369 25.32 -3.78 -16.70
CA SER A 369 25.54 -2.65 -15.78
C SER A 369 25.53 -1.30 -16.50
N ARG A 370 26.05 -1.24 -17.74
CA ARG A 370 25.99 -0.02 -18.58
C ARG A 370 24.57 0.29 -19.03
N VAL A 371 23.81 -0.72 -19.49
CA VAL A 371 22.41 -0.55 -19.92
C VAL A 371 21.53 -0.15 -18.75
N PHE A 372 21.67 -0.81 -17.60
CA PHE A 372 20.95 -0.48 -16.38
C PHE A 372 21.23 0.96 -15.93
N ARG A 373 22.51 1.37 -15.89
CA ARG A 373 22.87 2.75 -15.54
C ARG A 373 22.33 3.77 -16.53
N LYS A 374 22.32 3.46 -17.82
CA LYS A 374 21.75 4.34 -18.86
C LYS A 374 20.25 4.56 -18.67
N LEU A 375 19.51 3.53 -18.22
CA LEU A 375 18.05 3.60 -18.07
C LEU A 375 17.61 4.13 -16.69
N GLU A 376 18.31 3.76 -15.62
CA GLU A 376 17.92 4.08 -14.23
C GLU A 376 18.77 5.18 -13.58
N GLY A 377 19.82 5.65 -14.25
CA GLY A 377 20.72 6.68 -13.73
C GLY A 377 21.68 6.24 -12.62
N CYS A 378 21.67 4.98 -12.21
CA CYS A 378 22.57 4.42 -11.18
C CYS A 378 23.01 2.98 -11.50
N ALA A 379 24.06 2.48 -10.85
CA ALA A 379 24.49 1.09 -11.07
C ALA A 379 23.51 0.09 -10.40
N PRO A 380 23.40 -1.15 -10.91
CA PRO A 380 22.55 -2.19 -10.29
C PRO A 380 22.81 -2.41 -8.79
N ARG A 381 24.08 -2.33 -8.38
CA ARG A 381 24.49 -2.45 -6.97
C ARG A 381 23.96 -1.28 -6.13
N ASP A 382 24.17 -0.05 -6.60
CA ASP A 382 23.69 1.15 -5.91
C ASP A 382 22.16 1.15 -5.81
N TYR A 383 21.48 0.63 -6.84
CA TYR A 383 20.03 0.47 -6.83
C TYR A 383 19.58 -0.50 -5.73
N ARG A 384 20.23 -1.68 -5.62
CA ARG A 384 19.98 -2.66 -4.56
C ARG A 384 20.14 -2.06 -3.17
N GLU A 385 21.27 -1.39 -2.93
CA GLU A 385 21.57 -0.79 -1.64
C GLU A 385 20.50 0.24 -1.22
N ARG A 386 19.94 1.01 -2.16
CA ARG A 386 18.84 1.95 -1.88
C ARG A 386 17.51 1.27 -1.55
N VAL A 387 17.19 0.15 -2.22
CA VAL A 387 15.88 -0.51 -2.05
C VAL A 387 15.85 -1.54 -0.92
N GLN A 388 17.00 -2.04 -0.48
CA GLN A 388 17.12 -3.02 0.61
C GLN A 388 17.59 -2.42 1.96
N GLN A 389 17.95 -1.13 2.02
CA GLN A 389 18.19 -0.47 3.30
C GLN A 389 16.89 -0.31 4.09
N PRO A 390 16.78 -0.83 5.33
CA PRO A 390 15.65 -0.53 6.20
C PRO A 390 15.66 0.97 6.53
N ALA A 391 14.49 1.59 6.45
CA ALA A 391 14.25 2.97 6.86
C ALA A 391 14.48 3.12 8.38
N SER A 392 15.75 3.21 8.78
CA SER A 392 16.18 3.55 10.12
C SER A 392 17.40 4.44 9.98
N ILE A 393 17.34 5.61 10.65
CA ILE A 393 18.36 6.67 10.74
C ILE A 393 18.27 7.74 9.63
N LEU A 394 17.17 8.49 9.56
CA LEU A 394 17.18 9.90 9.15
C LEU A 394 16.10 10.69 9.89
N SER A 395 16.34 10.94 11.19
CA SER A 395 15.83 12.09 11.93
C SER A 395 16.70 12.33 13.16
N SER A 396 17.91 12.83 12.90
CA SER A 396 18.67 13.65 13.85
C SER A 396 19.79 14.34 13.09
N LYS A 397 19.54 15.60 12.71
CA LYS A 397 20.53 16.67 12.72
C LYS A 397 19.82 18.01 12.76
#